data_AF-A0A1W9TZ14-F1
#
_entry.id   AF-A0A1W9TZ14-F1
#
_cell.length_a   1.000
_cell.length_b   1.000
_cell.length_c   1.000
_cell.angle_alpha   90.00
_cell.angle_beta   90.00
_cell.angle_gamma   90.00
#
_symmetry.space_group_name_H-M   'P 1'
#
loop_
_entity.id
_entity.type
_entity.pdbx_description
1 polymer ?
#
loop_
_entity_poly.entity_id
_entity_poly.type
_entity_poly.pdbx_seq_one_letter_code
_entity_poly.pdbx_strand_id
1 'polypeptide(L)'
;MILMLFCLGDFPAAATDKDKEKMMWRGTITMEITERHAYEIEKSDSKAGTWSQRTKNSAIIHTATIDVISADPLGNGDVQVSGPVSSERQIIEQARFRSGCSSSYSIERMEGQASGNLKQGGLVNILFMKKSQIEGAKGIEQAVMNCGADQACLAKIYDRYKSLLEDKSESFPIQMTIQCIPQCTGTGNLTKQMESTDCNGRTKTEEDSGSFQIFCAPMAFEIKDGTYTRGEQGDRITGTFFKNEKIPYTGPDGQIYPREVTARCVVNLTNGPPELKIYMATESGYEDITDKEQDILVGQKVKLAAQVVSAGLGEESDREWKIPGKIVKEWMGSTPESYLRPVKGLKTGTIGFTWYRGKTGGEKRTVRYKVKFGKKTLKAKTHFKVYAPEVSRVDLKPAQSVNFGIGEDGCELFGGNPAMKIESAVKLTGPFSGQRFCLFYVQKTTSNCWGLEKIGFPNYEWQKDVHDWKLDSSFPYNGYKCAVGENRITMMDTPGFPLSSMASAYAHMAFEDYLMFIPPMPKTYGGVCAVPLKKMKWQWSGSAIATGDPFPDSVPPCGQGHRVHCNKPPNGCNPLVNEAEEYPSWEGFVTGAKPTPTRKYTTTRGDPPPSGSGWNCSCGE
;
A
#
# COMPACT_ATOMS: atom_id res chain seq x y z
N MET A 1 -44.25 25.18 11.65
CA MET A 1 -43.90 26.47 12.27
C MET A 1 -42.81 26.35 13.36
N ILE A 2 -41.98 25.28 13.34
CA ILE A 2 -40.86 25.06 14.29
C ILE A 2 -39.49 25.36 13.63
N LEU A 3 -39.46 25.55 12.30
CA LEU A 3 -38.22 25.76 11.53
C LEU A 3 -37.75 27.23 11.45
N MET A 4 -38.54 28.22 11.86
CA MET A 4 -38.23 29.65 11.64
C MET A 4 -37.60 30.39 12.84
N LEU A 5 -37.51 29.77 14.02
CA LEU A 5 -36.97 30.43 15.22
C LEU A 5 -35.46 30.24 15.46
N PHE A 6 -34.76 29.53 14.57
CA PHE A 6 -33.31 29.28 14.66
C PHE A 6 -32.44 30.23 13.80
N CYS A 7 -33.01 31.27 13.17
CA CYS A 7 -32.27 32.12 12.22
C CYS A 7 -31.81 33.49 12.74
N LEU A 8 -31.98 33.84 14.03
CA LEU A 8 -31.70 35.21 14.52
C LEU A 8 -30.86 35.33 15.81
N GLY A 9 -30.09 34.29 16.17
CA GLY A 9 -29.04 34.41 17.19
C GLY A 9 -27.77 33.77 16.68
N ASP A 10 -26.62 34.44 16.83
CA ASP A 10 -25.31 33.84 16.59
C ASP A 10 -25.28 32.47 17.27
N PHE A 11 -25.08 31.42 16.47
CA PHE A 11 -24.94 30.06 16.97
C PHE A 11 -23.91 30.06 18.11
N PRO A 12 -24.13 29.32 19.22
CA PRO A 12 -23.03 29.05 20.14
C PRO A 12 -21.89 28.47 19.30
N ALA A 13 -20.70 29.07 19.46
CA ALA A 13 -19.52 28.87 18.63
C ALA A 13 -19.45 27.47 18.01
N ALA A 14 -19.30 27.42 16.68
CA ALA A 14 -19.08 26.19 15.93
C ALA A 14 -18.17 25.26 16.73
N ALA A 15 -18.64 24.01 16.95
CA ALA A 15 -17.85 22.99 17.63
C ALA A 15 -16.42 23.06 17.10
N THR A 16 -15.46 23.30 18.00
CA THR A 16 -14.06 23.46 17.61
C THR A 16 -13.62 22.19 16.86
N ASP A 17 -12.67 22.29 15.92
CA ASP A 17 -12.22 21.12 15.14
C ASP A 17 -11.77 19.93 16.03
N LYS A 18 -11.45 20.20 17.30
CA LYS A 18 -11.19 19.19 18.35
C LYS A 18 -12.39 18.34 18.75
N ASP A 19 -13.63 18.75 18.50
CA ASP A 19 -14.83 17.99 18.89
C ASP A 19 -15.38 17.13 17.75
N LYS A 20 -15.09 17.47 16.49
CA LYS A 20 -15.49 16.69 15.31
C LYS A 20 -14.70 15.39 15.13
N GLU A 21 -13.49 15.29 15.69
CA GLU A 21 -12.61 14.12 15.53
C GLU A 21 -12.97 12.89 16.40
N LYS A 22 -14.14 12.84 17.06
CA LYS A 22 -14.28 12.13 18.34
C LYS A 22 -15.08 10.82 18.39
N MET A 23 -15.71 10.30 17.34
CA MET A 23 -16.52 9.08 17.47
C MET A 23 -16.66 8.33 16.14
N MET A 24 -16.10 7.12 16.01
CA MET A 24 -16.37 6.21 14.88
C MET A 24 -17.04 4.91 15.35
N TRP A 25 -18.35 4.85 15.23
CA TRP A 25 -19.12 3.66 15.63
C TRP A 25 -19.06 2.57 14.55
N ARG A 26 -18.95 1.30 14.97
CA ARG A 26 -18.99 0.13 14.06
C ARG A 26 -20.03 -0.89 14.53
N GLY A 27 -20.74 -1.51 13.60
CA GLY A 27 -21.69 -2.57 13.92
C GLY A 27 -22.79 -2.68 12.89
N THR A 28 -23.97 -3.13 13.29
CA THR A 28 -25.08 -3.43 12.37
C THR A 28 -26.30 -2.62 12.72
N ILE A 29 -26.97 -2.10 11.70
CA ILE A 29 -28.33 -1.57 11.78
C ILE A 29 -29.22 -2.48 10.92
N THR A 30 -30.10 -3.23 11.56
CA THR A 30 -31.09 -4.07 10.87
C THR A 30 -32.44 -3.37 10.89
N MET A 31 -33.02 -3.15 9.72
CA MET A 31 -34.35 -2.59 9.55
C MET A 31 -35.28 -3.63 8.94
N GLU A 32 -36.45 -3.76 9.52
CA GLU A 32 -37.52 -4.60 9.04
C GLU A 32 -38.78 -3.74 8.97
N ILE A 33 -39.43 -3.72 7.81
CA ILE A 33 -40.66 -2.97 7.56
C ILE A 33 -41.69 -3.99 7.06
N THR A 34 -42.84 -4.04 7.68
CA THR A 34 -43.99 -4.82 7.26
C THR A 34 -45.13 -3.88 6.92
N GLU A 35 -45.48 -3.78 5.64
CA GLU A 35 -46.68 -3.11 5.17
C GLU A 35 -47.81 -4.14 5.03
N ARG A 36 -48.96 -3.90 5.64
CA ARG A 36 -50.17 -4.72 5.46
C ARG A 36 -51.25 -3.86 4.81
N HIS A 37 -51.78 -4.38 3.71
CA HIS A 37 -52.93 -3.84 3.03
C HIS A 37 -54.07 -4.86 3.14
N ALA A 38 -55.24 -4.39 3.55
CA ALA A 38 -56.47 -5.15 3.46
C ALA A 38 -57.48 -4.30 2.69
N TYR A 39 -57.94 -4.78 1.54
CA TYR A 39 -58.99 -4.13 0.76
C TYR A 39 -59.91 -5.14 0.08
N GLU A 40 -61.17 -4.74 -0.10
CA GLU A 40 -62.17 -5.49 -0.85
C GLU A 40 -62.09 -5.06 -2.32
N ILE A 41 -61.93 -6.01 -3.24
CA ILE A 41 -61.61 -5.69 -4.65
C ILE A 41 -62.85 -5.40 -5.49
N GLU A 42 -63.99 -6.03 -5.22
CA GLU A 42 -65.22 -5.75 -5.98
C GLU A 42 -66.42 -6.51 -5.40
N LYS A 43 -67.60 -5.87 -5.47
CA LYS A 43 -68.92 -6.53 -5.50
C LYS A 43 -69.38 -6.56 -6.95
N SER A 44 -69.09 -7.64 -7.69
CA SER A 44 -69.66 -7.77 -9.03
C SER A 44 -71.09 -8.32 -8.93
N ASP A 45 -72.09 -7.49 -9.23
CA ASP A 45 -73.44 -7.95 -9.52
C ASP A 45 -73.46 -8.58 -10.92
N SER A 46 -73.03 -9.84 -11.01
CA SER A 46 -73.30 -10.62 -12.21
C SER A 46 -74.81 -10.84 -12.31
N LYS A 47 -75.41 -10.55 -13.47
CA LYS A 47 -76.86 -10.69 -13.75
C LYS A 47 -77.43 -12.12 -13.56
N ALA A 48 -76.66 -13.05 -13.00
CA ALA A 48 -76.99 -14.46 -12.79
C ALA A 48 -77.04 -14.89 -11.29
N GLY A 49 -77.16 -13.96 -10.34
CA GLY A 49 -77.46 -14.31 -8.94
C GLY A 49 -76.28 -14.83 -8.10
N THR A 50 -75.07 -14.86 -8.64
CA THR A 50 -73.84 -15.15 -7.91
C THR A 50 -73.14 -13.87 -7.47
N TRP A 51 -73.20 -13.58 -6.17
CA TRP A 51 -72.34 -12.58 -5.54
C TRP A 51 -71.00 -13.24 -5.16
N SER A 52 -69.90 -12.64 -5.57
CA SER A 52 -68.56 -12.99 -5.08
C SER A 52 -68.02 -11.84 -4.24
N GLN A 53 -67.62 -12.12 -3.00
CA GLN A 53 -66.86 -11.17 -2.19
C GLN A 53 -65.40 -11.60 -2.23
N ARG A 54 -64.55 -10.78 -2.85
CA ARG A 54 -63.10 -10.99 -2.88
C ARG A 54 -62.44 -10.02 -1.92
N THR A 55 -61.86 -10.58 -0.87
CA THR A 55 -60.98 -9.87 0.06
C THR A 55 -59.54 -10.16 -0.30
N LYS A 56 -58.75 -9.12 -0.57
CA LYS A 56 -57.30 -9.24 -0.76
C LYS A 56 -56.58 -8.69 0.45
N ASN A 57 -55.82 -9.57 1.10
CA ASN A 57 -54.91 -9.21 2.17
C ASN A 57 -53.49 -9.35 1.63
N SER A 58 -52.80 -8.26 1.38
CA SER A 58 -51.39 -8.32 0.99
C SER A 58 -50.51 -7.79 2.11
N ALA A 59 -49.49 -8.57 2.48
CA ALA A 59 -48.39 -8.12 3.31
C ALA A 59 -47.13 -7.96 2.46
N ILE A 60 -46.41 -6.88 2.62
CA ILE A 60 -45.11 -6.66 1.99
C ILE A 60 -44.11 -6.49 3.14
N ILE A 61 -43.13 -7.38 3.22
CA ILE A 61 -42.08 -7.36 4.24
C ILE A 61 -40.77 -6.96 3.57
N HIS A 62 -40.24 -5.80 3.90
CA HIS A 62 -38.93 -5.33 3.47
C HIS A 62 -37.94 -5.46 4.61
N THR A 63 -36.85 -6.20 4.40
CA THR A 63 -35.79 -6.38 5.40
C THR A 63 -34.46 -5.88 4.84
N ALA A 64 -33.91 -4.81 5.41
CA ALA A 64 -32.60 -4.28 5.07
C ALA A 64 -31.62 -4.51 6.23
N THR A 65 -30.48 -5.13 5.95
CA THR A 65 -29.39 -5.23 6.93
C THR A 65 -28.23 -4.36 6.46
N ILE A 66 -27.84 -3.40 7.30
CA ILE A 66 -26.84 -2.40 6.98
C ILE A 66 -25.66 -2.58 7.94
N ASP A 67 -24.49 -2.88 7.41
CA ASP A 67 -23.23 -2.81 8.15
C ASP A 67 -22.74 -1.36 8.17
N VAL A 68 -22.54 -0.81 9.36
CA VAL A 68 -21.99 0.52 9.57
C VAL A 68 -20.48 0.39 9.66
N ILE A 69 -19.79 0.85 8.62
CA ILE A 69 -18.32 0.81 8.50
C ILE A 69 -17.71 1.94 9.35
N SER A 70 -18.32 3.14 9.28
CA SER A 70 -18.02 4.28 10.15
C SER A 70 -19.17 5.30 10.14
N ALA A 71 -19.63 5.71 11.33
CA ALA A 71 -20.54 6.85 11.49
C ALA A 71 -19.81 7.98 12.23
N ASP A 72 -19.63 9.14 11.56
CA ASP A 72 -19.20 10.40 12.19
C ASP A 72 -20.45 11.14 12.70
N PRO A 73 -20.64 11.27 14.02
CA PRO A 73 -21.84 11.87 14.58
C PRO A 73 -21.80 13.39 14.71
N LEU A 74 -20.69 14.05 14.35
CA LEU A 74 -20.49 15.50 14.55
C LEU A 74 -20.08 16.25 13.27
N GLY A 75 -19.80 15.55 12.16
CA GLY A 75 -19.62 16.11 10.82
C GLY A 75 -20.94 16.34 10.05
N ASN A 76 -20.84 16.71 8.76
CA ASN A 76 -21.96 17.03 7.84
C ASN A 76 -22.98 15.89 7.58
N GLY A 77 -22.97 14.80 8.38
CA GLY A 77 -23.92 13.69 8.30
C GLY A 77 -23.49 12.49 7.45
N ASP A 78 -22.23 12.41 7.01
CA ASP A 78 -21.78 11.32 6.12
C ASP A 78 -21.46 10.03 6.90
N VAL A 79 -22.39 9.08 6.88
CA VAL A 79 -22.18 7.72 7.39
C VAL A 79 -21.78 6.79 6.23
N GLN A 80 -20.63 6.11 6.35
CA GLN A 80 -20.28 5.03 5.43
C GLN A 80 -20.95 3.74 5.85
N VAL A 81 -21.89 3.28 5.01
CA VAL A 81 -22.65 2.05 5.18
C VAL A 81 -22.47 1.11 4.00
N SER A 82 -22.50 -0.19 4.25
CA SER A 82 -22.58 -1.23 3.21
C SER A 82 -23.46 -2.35 3.71
N GLY A 83 -24.30 -2.95 2.88
CA GLY A 83 -25.05 -4.13 3.32
C GLY A 83 -26.12 -4.58 2.34
N PRO A 84 -26.57 -5.84 2.45
CA PRO A 84 -27.61 -6.39 1.60
C PRO A 84 -29.01 -5.88 1.98
N VAL A 85 -29.83 -5.61 0.96
CA VAL A 85 -31.27 -5.34 1.12
C VAL A 85 -32.05 -6.54 0.56
N SER A 86 -33.06 -7.00 1.29
CA SER A 86 -33.95 -8.08 0.88
C SER A 86 -35.41 -7.64 0.99
N SER A 87 -36.26 -8.12 0.10
CA SER A 87 -37.68 -7.78 0.08
C SER A 87 -38.49 -9.03 -0.19
N GLU A 88 -39.37 -9.40 0.73
CA GLU A 88 -40.34 -10.47 0.58
C GLU A 88 -41.74 -9.88 0.45
N ARG A 89 -42.46 -10.20 -0.63
CA ARG A 89 -43.86 -9.78 -0.78
C ARG A 89 -44.75 -11.01 -0.68
N GLN A 90 -45.73 -10.95 0.22
CA GLN A 90 -46.70 -12.01 0.45
C GLN A 90 -48.11 -11.49 0.16
N ILE A 91 -48.70 -11.92 -0.96
CA ILE A 91 -50.08 -11.55 -1.29
C ILE A 91 -50.98 -12.75 -0.98
N ILE A 92 -51.97 -12.53 -0.11
CA ILE A 92 -52.98 -13.53 0.25
C ILE A 92 -54.32 -13.05 -0.28
N GLU A 93 -54.77 -13.64 -1.38
CA GLU A 93 -56.12 -13.39 -1.91
C GLU A 93 -57.09 -14.45 -1.38
N GLN A 94 -58.18 -13.99 -0.76
CA GLN A 94 -59.27 -14.84 -0.27
C GLN A 94 -60.56 -14.48 -1.00
N ALA A 95 -61.02 -15.37 -1.87
CA ALA A 95 -62.32 -15.26 -2.52
C ALA A 95 -63.36 -16.11 -1.78
N ARG A 96 -64.51 -15.51 -1.43
CA ARG A 96 -65.67 -16.23 -0.89
C ARG A 96 -66.81 -16.21 -1.91
N PHE A 97 -67.25 -17.40 -2.32
CA PHE A 97 -68.41 -17.60 -3.20
C PHE A 97 -69.58 -18.26 -2.44
N ARG A 98 -70.82 -17.88 -2.76
CA ARG A 98 -72.02 -18.32 -2.02
C ARG A 98 -72.59 -19.67 -2.48
N SER A 99 -72.18 -20.21 -3.62
CA SER A 99 -72.60 -21.56 -4.05
C SER A 99 -71.74 -22.60 -3.33
N GLY A 100 -72.38 -23.53 -2.62
CA GLY A 100 -71.77 -24.49 -1.70
C GLY A 100 -70.42 -25.05 -2.16
N CYS A 101 -69.43 -24.93 -1.27
CA CYS A 101 -68.00 -25.21 -1.43
C CYS A 101 -67.20 -24.20 -2.27
N SER A 102 -66.51 -23.26 -1.59
CA SER A 102 -65.08 -22.96 -1.82
C SER A 102 -64.62 -21.71 -1.05
N SER A 103 -63.64 -21.90 -0.18
CA SER A 103 -62.63 -20.87 0.09
C SER A 103 -61.39 -21.29 -0.70
N SER A 104 -61.26 -20.81 -1.95
CA SER A 104 -59.98 -20.89 -2.64
C SER A 104 -59.10 -19.78 -2.07
N TYR A 105 -57.99 -20.14 -1.42
CA TYR A 105 -56.93 -19.18 -1.11
C TYR A 105 -55.83 -19.36 -2.14
N SER A 106 -55.35 -18.26 -2.70
CA SER A 106 -54.10 -18.25 -3.46
C SER A 106 -53.05 -17.51 -2.63
N ILE A 107 -51.98 -18.20 -2.30
CA ILE A 107 -50.79 -17.58 -1.71
C ILE A 107 -49.86 -17.30 -2.88
N GLU A 108 -49.64 -16.02 -3.15
CA GLU A 108 -48.62 -15.59 -4.09
C GLU A 108 -47.40 -15.17 -3.26
N ARG A 109 -46.38 -16.04 -3.27
CA ARG A 109 -45.10 -15.75 -2.63
C ARG A 109 -44.16 -15.18 -3.67
N MET A 110 -43.65 -13.99 -3.37
CA MET A 110 -42.71 -13.26 -4.22
C MET A 110 -41.41 -13.09 -3.43
N GLU A 111 -40.43 -13.94 -3.71
CA GLU A 111 -39.08 -13.83 -3.15
C GLU A 111 -38.17 -13.18 -4.19
N GLY A 112 -37.60 -12.02 -3.84
CA GLY A 112 -36.68 -11.27 -4.70
C GLY A 112 -35.48 -10.77 -3.91
N GLN A 113 -34.28 -11.10 -4.37
CA GLN A 113 -33.04 -10.56 -3.82
C GLN A 113 -32.63 -9.33 -4.64
N ALA A 114 -32.89 -8.13 -4.10
CA ALA A 114 -32.48 -6.88 -4.72
C ALA A 114 -31.13 -6.42 -4.15
N SER A 115 -30.04 -6.71 -4.85
CA SER A 115 -28.74 -6.12 -4.51
C SER A 115 -28.66 -4.69 -5.06
N GLY A 116 -28.75 -3.71 -4.17
CA GLY A 116 -28.56 -2.29 -4.50
C GLY A 116 -27.56 -1.66 -3.54
N ASN A 117 -26.66 -0.83 -4.05
CA ASN A 117 -25.80 0.00 -3.22
C ASN A 117 -26.63 1.21 -2.74
N LEU A 118 -26.78 1.38 -1.43
CA LEU A 118 -27.39 2.59 -0.84
C LEU A 118 -26.51 3.79 -1.22
N LYS A 119 -27.07 4.76 -1.98
CA LYS A 119 -26.32 5.97 -2.37
C LYS A 119 -26.15 6.89 -1.16
N GLN A 120 -24.91 7.30 -0.94
CA GLN A 120 -24.36 8.11 0.14
C GLN A 120 -25.20 9.33 0.61
N GLY A 121 -26.07 9.89 -0.25
CA GLY A 121 -26.75 11.17 -0.02
C GLY A 121 -28.09 11.14 0.74
N GLY A 122 -28.41 10.10 1.51
CA GLY A 122 -29.71 10.03 2.22
C GLY A 122 -29.74 9.25 3.54
N LEU A 123 -28.59 8.95 4.15
CA LEU A 123 -28.47 7.76 4.99
C LEU A 123 -28.06 8.12 6.43
N VAL A 124 -29.00 7.94 7.37
CA VAL A 124 -28.73 7.81 8.81
C VAL A 124 -28.04 9.02 9.42
N ASN A 125 -28.80 10.10 9.68
CA ASN A 125 -28.36 11.11 10.65
C ASN A 125 -28.40 10.51 12.05
N ILE A 126 -27.30 10.52 12.79
CA ILE A 126 -27.24 10.14 14.22
C ILE A 126 -26.97 11.40 15.04
N LEU A 127 -28.01 12.02 15.60
CA LEU A 127 -27.87 13.19 16.46
C LEU A 127 -27.66 12.77 17.92
N PHE A 128 -26.67 13.34 18.61
CA PHE A 128 -26.42 13.11 20.04
C PHE A 128 -26.78 14.39 20.82
N MET A 129 -27.80 14.32 21.69
CA MET A 129 -28.17 15.44 22.57
C MET A 129 -28.05 15.05 24.05
N LYS A 130 -27.56 15.95 24.91
CA LYS A 130 -27.53 15.74 26.36
C LYS A 130 -28.96 15.82 26.94
N LYS A 131 -29.29 14.99 27.94
CA LYS A 131 -30.58 15.08 28.67
C LYS A 131 -30.90 16.47 29.22
N SER A 132 -29.93 17.17 29.80
CA SER A 132 -30.11 18.54 30.30
C SER A 132 -30.47 19.52 29.18
N GLN A 133 -29.91 19.34 27.98
CA GLN A 133 -30.25 20.13 26.80
C GLN A 133 -31.65 19.78 26.27
N ILE A 134 -32.07 18.51 26.35
CA ILE A 134 -33.41 18.07 25.94
C ILE A 134 -34.48 18.59 26.91
N GLU A 135 -34.25 18.45 28.21
CA GLU A 135 -35.15 18.98 29.24
C GLU A 135 -35.18 20.51 29.19
N GLY A 136 -34.04 21.14 28.92
CA GLY A 136 -33.92 22.57 28.64
C GLY A 136 -34.73 22.96 27.40
N ALA A 137 -34.57 22.26 26.27
CA ALA A 137 -35.28 22.54 25.03
C ALA A 137 -36.80 22.37 25.18
N LYS A 138 -37.27 21.28 25.82
CA LYS A 138 -38.69 21.07 26.14
C LYS A 138 -39.23 22.14 27.08
N GLY A 139 -38.43 22.54 28.07
CA GLY A 139 -38.77 23.62 29.00
C GLY A 139 -38.89 24.98 28.29
N ILE A 140 -37.97 25.28 27.37
CA ILE A 140 -38.00 26.47 26.52
C ILE A 140 -39.21 26.42 25.59
N GLU A 141 -39.47 25.31 24.90
CA GLU A 141 -40.60 25.16 23.98
C GLU A 141 -41.94 25.42 24.68
N GLN A 142 -42.16 24.80 25.84
CA GLN A 142 -43.37 25.01 26.64
C GLN A 142 -43.48 26.45 27.13
N ALA A 143 -42.36 27.05 27.56
CA ALA A 143 -42.35 28.41 28.07
C ALA A 143 -42.55 29.46 26.95
N VAL A 144 -42.01 29.21 25.76
CA VAL A 144 -42.22 30.04 24.55
C VAL A 144 -43.68 29.99 24.12
N MET A 145 -44.30 28.79 24.10
CA MET A 145 -45.73 28.66 23.81
C MET A 145 -46.60 29.44 24.81
N ASN A 146 -46.17 29.54 26.08
CA ASN A 146 -46.88 30.30 27.10
C ASN A 146 -46.63 31.81 27.03
N CYS A 147 -45.44 32.25 26.60
CA CYS A 147 -45.07 33.68 26.52
C CYS A 147 -45.51 34.36 25.21
N GLY A 148 -45.78 33.61 24.14
CA GLY A 148 -46.07 34.20 22.83
C GLY A 148 -44.91 35.06 22.31
N ALA A 149 -45.21 36.28 21.84
CA ALA A 149 -44.22 37.22 21.28
C ALA A 149 -43.66 38.24 22.29
N ASP A 150 -43.94 38.10 23.60
CA ASP A 150 -43.45 39.02 24.63
C ASP A 150 -41.92 38.86 24.86
N GLN A 151 -41.15 39.85 24.41
CA GLN A 151 -39.70 39.86 24.51
C GLN A 151 -39.16 39.80 25.94
N ALA A 152 -39.84 40.42 26.92
CA ALA A 152 -39.39 40.42 28.31
C ALA A 152 -39.60 39.05 28.97
N CYS A 153 -40.67 38.35 28.57
CA CYS A 153 -40.97 36.98 28.98
C CYS A 153 -39.95 35.98 28.38
N LEU A 154 -39.67 36.11 27.08
CA LEU A 154 -38.69 35.28 26.36
C LEU A 154 -37.26 35.47 26.87
N ALA A 155 -36.85 36.70 27.23
CA ALA A 155 -35.53 36.96 27.82
C ALA A 155 -35.35 36.23 29.17
N LYS A 156 -36.38 36.21 30.02
CA LYS A 156 -36.34 35.49 31.31
C LYS A 156 -36.29 33.97 31.13
N ILE A 157 -36.92 33.43 30.08
CA ILE A 157 -36.81 32.01 29.73
C ILE A 157 -35.37 31.70 29.32
N TYR A 158 -34.78 32.53 28.44
CA TYR A 158 -33.40 32.33 28.01
C TYR A 158 -32.44 32.29 29.21
N ASP A 159 -32.49 33.28 30.11
CA ASP A 159 -31.63 33.31 31.29
C ASP A 159 -31.85 32.10 32.23
N ARG A 160 -33.10 31.63 32.36
CA ARG A 160 -33.45 30.47 33.19
C ARG A 160 -32.82 29.17 32.67
N TYR A 161 -32.72 29.01 31.35
CA TYR A 161 -32.21 27.78 30.72
C TYR A 161 -30.77 27.92 30.21
N LYS A 162 -30.17 29.11 30.25
CA LYS A 162 -28.81 29.40 29.80
C LYS A 162 -27.77 28.46 30.43
N SER A 163 -27.84 28.23 31.74
CA SER A 163 -26.90 27.33 32.44
C SER A 163 -27.05 25.85 32.04
N LEU A 164 -28.23 25.42 31.58
CA LEU A 164 -28.48 24.07 31.05
C LEU A 164 -27.97 23.95 29.60
N LEU A 165 -28.03 25.03 28.82
CA LEU A 165 -27.47 25.11 27.47
C LEU A 165 -25.93 25.20 27.49
N GLU A 166 -25.37 25.86 28.52
CA GLU A 166 -23.93 26.07 28.74
C GLU A 166 -23.27 25.01 29.64
N ASP A 167 -24.01 23.94 30.02
CA ASP A 167 -23.52 22.90 30.94
C ASP A 167 -22.28 22.16 30.41
N LYS A 168 -21.13 22.45 31.04
CA LYS A 168 -19.82 21.84 30.77
C LYS A 168 -19.59 20.50 31.49
N SER A 169 -20.56 19.98 32.24
CA SER A 169 -20.42 18.72 32.96
C SER A 169 -20.32 17.52 31.99
N GLU A 170 -19.54 16.49 32.40
CA GLU A 170 -19.34 15.23 31.67
C GLU A 170 -20.54 14.26 31.77
N SER A 171 -21.74 14.74 32.13
CA SER A 171 -22.89 13.87 32.38
C SER A 171 -23.67 13.56 31.09
N PHE A 172 -23.51 12.32 30.61
CA PHE A 172 -24.13 11.78 29.39
C PHE A 172 -25.47 11.11 29.70
N PRO A 173 -26.57 11.65 29.17
CA PRO A 173 -27.57 10.77 28.55
C PRO A 173 -27.86 11.22 27.13
N ILE A 174 -27.84 10.27 26.20
CA ILE A 174 -27.87 10.47 24.75
C ILE A 174 -29.29 10.22 24.24
N GLN A 175 -29.98 11.24 23.73
CA GLN A 175 -31.04 10.98 22.76
C GLN A 175 -30.39 10.79 21.39
N MET A 176 -30.60 9.63 20.80
CA MET A 176 -30.09 9.25 19.49
C MET A 176 -31.24 9.31 18.49
N THR A 177 -31.20 10.27 17.56
CA THR A 177 -32.13 10.29 16.42
C THR A 177 -31.44 9.58 15.27
N ILE A 178 -32.04 8.51 14.71
CA ILE A 178 -31.56 7.83 13.50
C ILE A 178 -32.59 8.03 12.40
N GLN A 179 -32.24 8.80 11.36
CA GLN A 179 -33.09 8.94 10.17
C GLN A 179 -32.64 7.98 9.07
N CYS A 180 -33.28 6.82 8.98
CA CYS A 180 -33.04 5.91 7.86
C CYS A 180 -33.97 6.26 6.70
N ILE A 181 -33.45 6.77 5.58
CA ILE A 181 -34.22 6.98 4.35
C ILE A 181 -33.71 5.96 3.31
N PRO A 182 -34.31 4.77 3.21
CA PRO A 182 -33.91 3.82 2.18
C PRO A 182 -34.33 4.37 0.80
N GLN A 183 -33.36 4.88 0.02
CA GLN A 183 -33.54 5.08 -1.41
C GLN A 183 -33.08 3.83 -2.15
N CYS A 184 -33.96 2.85 -2.27
CA CYS A 184 -33.72 1.69 -3.12
C CYS A 184 -34.27 1.96 -4.51
N THR A 185 -33.40 2.04 -5.51
CA THR A 185 -33.79 1.89 -6.91
C THR A 185 -33.11 0.63 -7.42
N GLY A 186 -33.90 -0.41 -7.66
CA GLY A 186 -33.39 -1.72 -8.05
C GLY A 186 -34.38 -2.44 -8.95
N THR A 187 -33.84 -3.14 -9.95
CA THR A 187 -34.58 -4.15 -10.71
C THR A 187 -34.23 -5.50 -10.09
N GLY A 188 -35.25 -6.25 -9.67
CA GLY A 188 -35.09 -7.58 -9.11
C GLY A 188 -35.66 -8.62 -10.07
N ASN A 189 -35.05 -9.81 -10.08
CA ASN A 189 -35.66 -10.99 -10.66
C ASN A 189 -36.65 -11.56 -9.64
N LEU A 190 -37.91 -11.74 -10.04
CA LEU A 190 -38.94 -12.41 -9.24
C LEU A 190 -39.03 -13.87 -9.61
N THR A 191 -39.14 -14.70 -8.59
CA THR A 191 -39.80 -16.00 -8.71
C THR A 191 -41.18 -15.84 -8.08
N LYS A 192 -42.23 -15.89 -8.89
CA LYS A 192 -43.63 -15.88 -8.45
C LYS A 192 -44.06 -17.32 -8.27
N GLN A 193 -44.38 -17.71 -7.04
CA GLN A 193 -44.94 -19.03 -6.76
C GLN A 193 -46.42 -18.85 -6.39
N MET A 194 -47.30 -19.38 -7.24
CA MET A 194 -48.75 -19.38 -7.03
C MET A 194 -49.18 -20.76 -6.55
N GLU A 195 -49.61 -20.86 -5.30
CA GLU A 195 -50.29 -22.06 -4.80
C GLU A 195 -51.79 -21.86 -4.86
N SER A 196 -52.49 -22.73 -5.58
CA SER A 196 -53.96 -22.76 -5.63
C SER A 196 -54.46 -24.13 -5.20
N THR A 197 -55.42 -24.17 -4.29
CA THR A 197 -56.01 -25.42 -3.80
C THR A 197 -57.44 -25.53 -4.33
N ASP A 198 -57.72 -26.59 -5.08
CA ASP A 198 -59.05 -26.85 -5.63
C ASP A 198 -60.04 -27.40 -4.57
N CYS A 199 -61.31 -27.55 -4.96
CA CYS A 199 -62.37 -28.04 -4.08
C CYS A 199 -62.16 -29.48 -3.58
N ASN A 200 -61.20 -30.23 -4.12
CA ASN A 200 -60.84 -31.58 -3.72
C ASN A 200 -59.58 -31.63 -2.84
N GLY A 201 -59.05 -30.47 -2.42
CA GLY A 201 -57.83 -30.38 -1.64
C GLY A 201 -56.55 -30.60 -2.46
N ARG A 202 -56.62 -30.54 -3.80
CA ARG A 202 -55.42 -30.66 -4.64
C ARG A 202 -54.77 -29.29 -4.77
N THR A 203 -53.54 -29.18 -4.31
CA THR A 203 -52.71 -27.99 -4.47
C THR A 203 -51.99 -28.05 -5.81
N LYS A 204 -52.10 -27.00 -6.62
CA LYS A 204 -51.30 -26.77 -7.81
C LYS A 204 -50.36 -25.60 -7.54
N THR A 205 -49.07 -25.83 -7.72
CA THR A 205 -48.02 -24.81 -7.63
C THR A 205 -47.59 -24.42 -9.04
N GLU A 206 -47.71 -23.16 -9.39
CA GLU A 206 -47.19 -22.59 -10.64
C GLU A 206 -46.05 -21.63 -10.33
N GLU A 207 -44.91 -21.80 -11.02
CA GLU A 207 -43.77 -20.89 -10.96
C GLU A 207 -43.74 -20.05 -12.23
N ASP A 208 -43.75 -18.73 -12.06
CA ASP A 208 -43.58 -17.77 -13.14
C ASP A 208 -42.42 -16.82 -12.79
N SER A 209 -41.64 -16.43 -13.80
CA SER A 209 -40.47 -15.58 -13.62
C SER A 209 -40.66 -14.27 -14.35
N GLY A 210 -40.50 -13.16 -13.63
CA GLY A 210 -40.73 -11.82 -14.17
C GLY A 210 -39.75 -10.80 -13.60
N SER A 211 -39.60 -9.68 -14.29
CA SER A 211 -38.87 -8.51 -13.77
C SER A 211 -39.85 -7.51 -13.19
N PHE A 212 -39.53 -6.93 -12.04
CA PHE A 212 -40.30 -5.83 -11.46
C PHE A 212 -39.39 -4.71 -10.94
N GLN A 213 -39.96 -3.50 -10.87
CA GLN A 213 -39.34 -2.38 -10.18
C GLN A 213 -39.85 -2.34 -8.74
N ILE A 214 -38.92 -2.44 -7.79
CA ILE A 214 -39.22 -2.21 -6.36
C ILE A 214 -39.15 -0.70 -6.12
N PHE A 215 -40.28 -0.10 -5.76
CA PHE A 215 -40.33 1.25 -5.22
C PHE A 215 -40.45 1.14 -3.70
N CYS A 216 -39.35 1.33 -2.97
CA CYS A 216 -39.43 1.52 -1.52
C CYS A 216 -40.05 2.89 -1.26
N ALA A 217 -41.15 2.95 -0.50
CA ALA A 217 -41.67 4.22 -0.03
C ALA A 217 -40.62 4.89 0.90
N PRO A 218 -40.27 6.18 0.70
CA PRO A 218 -39.40 6.87 1.62
C PRO A 218 -40.11 6.96 2.97
N MET A 219 -39.53 6.36 4.00
CA MET A 219 -39.96 6.55 5.37
C MET A 219 -38.85 7.25 6.13
N ALA A 220 -39.20 8.30 6.86
CA ALA A 220 -38.31 8.97 7.80
C ALA A 220 -38.69 8.53 9.21
N PHE A 221 -37.72 8.01 9.95
CA PHE A 221 -37.88 7.66 11.35
C PHE A 221 -37.24 8.73 12.23
N GLU A 222 -37.93 9.13 13.29
CA GLU A 222 -37.36 9.95 14.37
C GLU A 222 -37.33 9.08 15.63
N ILE A 223 -36.14 8.84 16.18
CA ILE A 223 -35.93 7.98 17.35
C ILE A 223 -35.77 8.85 18.60
N LYS A 224 -36.40 8.42 19.71
CA LYS A 224 -36.35 9.14 21.00
C LYS A 224 -35.76 8.32 22.18
N ASP A 225 -35.74 6.98 22.16
CA ASP A 225 -35.38 6.18 23.35
C ASP A 225 -34.53 4.91 23.08
N GLY A 226 -33.19 4.99 23.13
CA GLY A 226 -32.26 3.84 23.00
C GLY A 226 -31.44 3.56 24.27
N THR A 227 -30.93 2.33 24.44
CA THR A 227 -30.04 1.97 25.57
C THR A 227 -28.55 2.04 25.18
N TYR A 228 -27.81 2.90 25.86
CA TYR A 228 -26.34 3.00 25.78
C TYR A 228 -25.72 2.30 26.99
N THR A 229 -24.71 1.47 26.77
CA THR A 229 -23.96 0.80 27.85
C THR A 229 -22.47 1.07 27.65
N ARG A 230 -21.84 1.72 28.63
CA ARG A 230 -20.39 1.93 28.68
C ARG A 230 -19.72 0.71 29.30
N GLY A 231 -18.69 0.16 28.65
CA GLY A 231 -17.93 -0.99 29.14
C GLY A 231 -16.41 -0.79 29.02
N GLU A 232 -15.63 -1.50 29.84
CA GLU A 232 -14.15 -1.44 29.79
C GLU A 232 -13.57 -1.94 28.47
N GLN A 233 -14.34 -2.76 27.73
CA GLN A 233 -14.01 -3.31 26.42
C GLN A 233 -14.55 -2.46 25.26
N GLY A 234 -15.13 -1.30 25.55
CA GLY A 234 -15.76 -0.47 24.55
C GLY A 234 -17.17 0.00 24.92
N ASP A 235 -17.61 1.07 24.27
CA ASP A 235 -18.98 1.52 24.38
C ASP A 235 -19.87 0.71 23.44
N ARG A 236 -21.07 0.35 23.89
CA ARG A 236 -22.07 -0.36 23.09
C ARG A 236 -23.38 0.41 23.08
N ILE A 237 -23.94 0.58 21.88
CA ILE A 237 -25.30 1.07 21.66
C ILE A 237 -26.11 -0.11 21.17
N THR A 238 -27.09 -0.51 21.96
CA THR A 238 -28.11 -1.48 21.52
C THR A 238 -29.48 -0.87 21.67
N GLY A 239 -30.30 -0.95 20.62
CA GLY A 239 -31.69 -0.53 20.69
C GLY A 239 -32.53 -1.38 19.75
N THR A 240 -33.69 -1.83 20.22
CA THR A 240 -34.73 -2.38 19.37
C THR A 240 -35.92 -1.44 19.44
N PHE A 241 -36.38 -0.98 18.29
CA PHE A 241 -37.41 0.04 18.19
C PHE A 241 -38.54 -0.49 17.33
N PHE A 242 -39.77 -0.18 17.71
CA PHE A 242 -40.98 -0.58 17.01
C PHE A 242 -41.87 0.63 16.77
N LYS A 243 -42.38 0.78 15.54
CA LYS A 243 -43.39 1.78 15.17
C LYS A 243 -44.52 1.09 14.44
N ASN A 244 -45.76 1.42 14.79
CA ASN A 244 -46.95 0.93 14.10
C ASN A 244 -47.84 2.13 13.74
N GLU A 245 -48.09 2.35 12.46
CA GLU A 245 -48.93 3.45 11.97
C GLU A 245 -49.98 2.97 10.97
N LYS A 246 -51.14 3.62 11.00
CA LYS A 246 -52.20 3.47 10.00
C LYS A 246 -52.13 4.66 9.05
N ILE A 247 -51.83 4.40 7.79
CA ILE A 247 -51.67 5.42 6.76
C ILE A 247 -52.76 5.22 5.70
N PRO A 248 -53.47 6.27 5.25
CA PRO A 248 -54.38 6.15 4.13
C PRO A 248 -53.61 5.78 2.84
N TYR A 249 -54.08 4.75 2.14
CA TYR A 249 -53.56 4.29 0.85
C TYR A 249 -54.68 4.36 -0.19
N THR A 250 -54.41 4.98 -1.34
CA THR A 250 -55.38 5.00 -2.44
C THR A 250 -55.22 3.72 -3.26
N GLY A 251 -56.24 2.87 -3.25
CA GLY A 251 -56.29 1.63 -4.00
C GLY A 251 -56.36 1.86 -5.52
N PRO A 252 -56.18 0.79 -6.32
CA PRO A 252 -56.28 0.85 -7.79
C PRO A 252 -57.64 1.34 -8.30
N ASP A 253 -58.68 1.22 -7.48
CA ASP A 253 -60.05 1.66 -7.71
C ASP A 253 -60.30 3.14 -7.35
N GLY A 254 -59.27 3.83 -6.84
CA GLY A 254 -59.36 5.22 -6.38
C GLY A 254 -59.91 5.40 -4.96
N GLN A 255 -60.25 4.32 -4.24
CA GLN A 255 -60.74 4.41 -2.85
C GLN A 255 -59.59 4.46 -1.84
N ILE A 256 -59.86 5.03 -0.66
CA ILE A 256 -58.87 5.13 0.41
C ILE A 256 -59.05 3.98 1.40
N TYR A 257 -58.02 3.15 1.54
CA TYR A 257 -57.95 2.04 2.48
C TYR A 257 -56.92 2.30 3.59
N PRO A 258 -57.13 1.78 4.81
CA PRO A 258 -56.10 1.83 5.84
C PRO A 258 -54.96 0.86 5.50
N ARG A 259 -53.74 1.38 5.39
CA ARG A 259 -52.48 0.62 5.31
C ARG A 259 -51.84 0.59 6.69
N GLU A 260 -51.66 -0.60 7.26
CA GLU A 260 -50.91 -0.77 8.52
C GLU A 260 -49.43 -0.97 8.21
N VAL A 261 -48.59 -0.09 8.73
CA VAL A 261 -47.13 -0.17 8.55
C VAL A 261 -46.50 -0.42 9.91
N THR A 262 -45.91 -1.61 10.07
CA THR A 262 -45.07 -1.95 11.23
C THR A 262 -43.61 -1.84 10.83
N ALA A 263 -42.83 -1.00 11.51
CA ALA A 263 -41.39 -0.92 11.30
C ALA A 263 -40.65 -1.32 12.58
N ARG A 264 -39.60 -2.11 12.42
CA ARG A 264 -38.66 -2.52 13.46
C ARG A 264 -37.24 -2.11 13.05
N CYS A 265 -36.53 -1.43 13.92
CA CYS A 265 -35.12 -1.11 13.74
C CYS A 265 -34.32 -1.70 14.91
N VAL A 266 -33.25 -2.42 14.62
CA VAL A 266 -32.32 -2.97 15.59
C VAL A 266 -30.96 -2.36 15.32
N VAL A 267 -30.48 -1.57 16.28
CA VAL A 267 -29.17 -0.93 16.22
C VAL A 267 -28.25 -1.68 17.17
N ASN A 268 -27.09 -2.10 16.69
CA ASN A 268 -26.04 -2.70 17.52
C ASN A 268 -24.69 -2.13 17.09
N LEU A 269 -24.26 -1.04 17.72
CA LEU A 269 -23.00 -0.38 17.46
C LEU A 269 -22.06 -0.58 18.63
N THR A 270 -20.78 -0.79 18.34
CA THR A 270 -19.71 -0.97 19.31
C THR A 270 -18.53 -0.07 18.96
N ASN A 271 -17.84 0.39 20.00
CA ASN A 271 -16.56 1.07 19.90
C ASN A 271 -15.51 0.18 20.59
N GLY A 272 -14.84 -0.70 19.84
CA GLY A 272 -13.85 -1.62 20.40
C GLY A 272 -12.60 -0.91 20.97
N PRO A 273 -11.77 -1.61 21.76
CA PRO A 273 -10.53 -1.04 22.28
C PRO A 273 -9.60 -0.65 21.12
N PRO A 274 -8.72 0.35 21.29
CA PRO A 274 -7.85 0.77 20.22
C PRO A 274 -6.86 -0.32 19.81
N GLU A 275 -6.87 -0.65 18.52
CA GLU A 275 -5.98 -1.63 17.91
C GLU A 275 -5.00 -0.93 16.98
N LEU A 276 -3.75 -1.40 16.95
CA LEU A 276 -2.76 -0.89 16.00
C LEU A 276 -2.65 -1.88 14.84
N LYS A 277 -2.80 -1.38 13.61
CA LYS A 277 -2.67 -2.19 12.40
C LYS A 277 -1.52 -1.72 11.53
N ILE A 278 -0.89 -2.66 10.83
CA ILE A 278 0.17 -2.43 9.85
C ILE A 278 -0.37 -2.77 8.46
N TYR A 279 -0.26 -1.80 7.57
CA TYR A 279 -0.66 -1.91 6.17
C TYR A 279 0.56 -1.86 5.26
N MET A 280 0.51 -2.60 4.15
CA MET A 280 1.48 -2.55 3.08
C MET A 280 0.86 -1.95 1.82
N ALA A 281 1.58 -1.05 1.15
CA ALA A 281 1.13 -0.48 -0.11
C ALA A 281 1.18 -1.52 -1.24
N THR A 282 0.09 -1.65 -1.98
CA THR A 282 -0.09 -2.50 -3.17
C THR A 282 -0.51 -1.63 -4.36
N GLU A 283 -0.66 -2.22 -5.55
CA GLU A 283 -1.25 -1.52 -6.71
C GLU A 283 -2.69 -1.06 -6.44
N SER A 284 -3.46 -1.79 -5.64
CA SER A 284 -4.87 -1.50 -5.33
C SER A 284 -5.09 -0.63 -4.09
N GLY A 285 -4.02 -0.10 -3.47
CA GLY A 285 -4.09 0.74 -2.28
C GLY A 285 -3.26 0.19 -1.12
N TYR A 286 -3.88 -0.01 0.04
CA TYR A 286 -3.22 -0.52 1.24
C TYR A 286 -3.91 -1.80 1.72
N GLU A 287 -3.13 -2.84 1.97
CA GLU A 287 -3.61 -4.11 2.53
C GLU A 287 -3.17 -4.26 3.98
N ASP A 288 -4.08 -4.63 4.88
CA ASP A 288 -3.75 -4.98 6.28
C ASP A 288 -2.94 -6.28 6.32
N ILE A 289 -1.69 -6.17 6.77
CA ILE A 289 -0.75 -7.29 6.92
C ILE A 289 -0.39 -7.57 8.39
N THR A 290 -1.18 -7.05 9.33
CA THR A 290 -0.97 -7.27 10.77
C THR A 290 -1.00 -8.76 11.08
N ASP A 291 0.03 -9.25 11.76
CA ASP A 291 0.25 -10.68 12.09
C ASP A 291 0.28 -11.65 10.89
N LYS A 292 0.30 -11.15 9.65
CA LYS A 292 0.46 -11.95 8.43
C LYS A 292 1.93 -12.14 8.08
N GLU A 293 2.20 -13.17 7.27
CA GLU A 293 3.51 -13.39 6.64
C GLU A 293 3.46 -12.97 5.16
N GLN A 294 4.50 -12.28 4.70
CA GLN A 294 4.65 -11.79 3.33
C GLN A 294 5.98 -12.28 2.75
N ASP A 295 5.96 -12.85 1.55
CA ASP A 295 7.19 -13.19 0.83
C ASP A 295 7.73 -11.95 0.11
N ILE A 296 9.01 -11.61 0.33
CA ILE A 296 9.69 -10.47 -0.32
C ILE A 296 11.05 -10.92 -0.83
N LEU A 297 11.45 -10.41 -2.00
CA LEU A 297 12.80 -10.61 -2.53
C LEU A 297 13.69 -9.40 -2.17
N VAL A 298 14.97 -9.64 -1.88
CA VAL A 298 15.95 -8.54 -1.71
C VAL A 298 15.89 -7.58 -2.92
N GLY A 299 16.01 -6.29 -2.64
CA GLY A 299 15.90 -5.24 -3.66
C GLY A 299 14.47 -4.77 -3.94
N GLN A 300 13.42 -5.48 -3.49
CA GLN A 300 12.05 -4.96 -3.61
C GLN A 300 11.80 -3.86 -2.57
N LYS A 301 11.28 -2.72 -3.03
CA LYS A 301 10.94 -1.60 -2.15
C LYS A 301 9.63 -1.91 -1.43
N VAL A 302 9.65 -1.83 -0.10
CA VAL A 302 8.51 -2.04 0.80
C VAL A 302 8.08 -0.70 1.36
N LYS A 303 6.79 -0.38 1.27
CA LYS A 303 6.18 0.80 1.86
C LYS A 303 5.09 0.38 2.84
N LEU A 304 5.28 0.74 4.11
CA LEU A 304 4.37 0.42 5.20
C LEU A 304 3.70 1.68 5.73
N ALA A 305 2.47 1.52 6.19
CA ALA A 305 1.75 2.48 7.01
C ALA A 305 1.26 1.77 8.27
N ALA A 306 1.30 2.44 9.42
CA ALA A 306 0.67 1.96 10.62
C ALA A 306 -0.39 2.95 11.07
N GLN A 307 -1.54 2.43 11.48
CA GLN A 307 -2.69 3.23 11.87
C GLN A 307 -3.33 2.63 13.10
N VAL A 308 -3.65 3.47 14.09
CA VAL A 308 -4.52 3.08 15.19
C VAL A 308 -5.94 3.01 14.64
N VAL A 309 -6.49 1.81 14.62
CA VAL A 309 -7.89 1.53 14.30
C VAL A 309 -8.65 1.48 15.62
N SER A 310 -9.27 2.59 15.96
CA SER A 310 -10.08 2.73 17.18
C SER A 310 -11.10 3.83 17.06
N ALA A 311 -12.09 3.84 17.96
CA ALA A 311 -12.95 5.00 18.19
C ALA A 311 -12.73 5.65 19.57
N GLY A 312 -11.53 5.50 20.14
CA GLY A 312 -11.13 6.18 21.38
C GLY A 312 -10.48 7.54 21.15
N LEU A 313 -10.51 8.40 22.18
CA LEU A 313 -9.83 9.69 22.20
C LEU A 313 -8.38 9.53 22.66
N GLY A 314 -7.43 9.52 21.72
CA GLY A 314 -6.01 9.49 22.03
C GLY A 314 -5.20 10.18 20.93
N GLU A 315 -4.34 11.12 21.31
CA GLU A 315 -3.32 11.61 20.39
C GLU A 315 -2.24 10.53 20.22
N GLU A 316 -1.81 10.32 18.99
CA GLU A 316 -0.67 9.45 18.69
C GLU A 316 0.65 10.17 18.99
N SER A 317 1.48 9.55 19.82
CA SER A 317 2.83 10.01 20.15
C SER A 317 3.79 8.82 20.22
N ASP A 318 5.09 9.07 20.40
CA ASP A 318 6.11 8.03 20.58
C ASP A 318 6.10 6.92 19.51
N ARG A 319 5.87 7.32 18.25
CA ARG A 319 5.87 6.43 17.09
C ARG A 319 7.26 5.85 16.85
N GLU A 320 7.35 4.54 16.62
CA GLU A 320 8.62 3.86 16.38
C GLU A 320 8.45 2.58 15.55
N TRP A 321 9.13 2.52 14.41
CA TRP A 321 9.37 1.32 13.60
C TRP A 321 10.65 0.61 14.04
N LYS A 322 10.57 -0.72 14.20
CA LYS A 322 11.72 -1.60 14.36
C LYS A 322 11.75 -2.61 13.21
N ILE A 323 12.67 -2.41 12.28
CA ILE A 323 12.84 -3.23 11.08
C ILE A 323 14.20 -3.95 11.18
N PRO A 324 14.24 -5.28 11.26
CA PRO A 324 15.49 -6.02 11.42
C PRO A 324 16.25 -6.17 10.09
N GLY A 325 17.55 -6.44 10.21
CA GLY A 325 18.46 -6.67 9.08
C GLY A 325 18.99 -5.37 8.47
N LYS A 326 19.81 -5.50 7.43
CA LYS A 326 20.35 -4.34 6.73
C LYS A 326 19.32 -3.79 5.72
N ILE A 327 18.95 -2.52 5.88
CA ILE A 327 17.95 -1.82 5.06
C ILE A 327 18.48 -0.52 4.47
N VAL A 328 17.99 -0.14 3.30
CA VAL A 328 18.29 1.12 2.61
C VAL A 328 17.01 1.73 2.07
N LYS A 329 16.96 3.04 1.92
CA LYS A 329 15.83 3.68 1.21
C LYS A 329 15.99 3.44 -0.29
N GLU A 330 17.20 3.66 -0.78
CA GLU A 330 17.53 3.62 -2.19
C GLU A 330 19.05 3.60 -2.38
N TRP A 331 19.51 2.94 -3.43
CA TRP A 331 20.85 3.09 -3.99
C TRP A 331 20.71 3.49 -5.44
N MET A 332 21.49 4.47 -5.87
CA MET A 332 21.61 4.85 -7.28
C MET A 332 23.09 4.93 -7.63
N GLY A 333 23.49 4.19 -8.65
CA GLY A 333 24.80 4.33 -9.29
C GLY A 333 24.65 5.11 -10.58
N SER A 334 25.48 6.14 -10.77
CA SER A 334 25.58 6.91 -12.01
C SER A 334 27.04 7.26 -12.29
N THR A 335 27.33 7.66 -13.53
CA THR A 335 28.54 8.43 -13.83
C THR A 335 28.23 9.91 -13.51
N PRO A 336 28.92 10.57 -12.56
CA PRO A 336 30.21 10.21 -11.97
C PRO A 336 30.16 9.59 -10.57
N GLU A 337 29.00 9.51 -9.93
CA GLU A 337 28.90 9.19 -8.50
C GLU A 337 27.82 8.13 -8.20
N SER A 338 28.04 7.41 -7.10
CA SER A 338 27.01 6.60 -6.47
C SER A 338 26.50 7.30 -5.22
N TYR A 339 25.21 7.16 -4.92
CA TYR A 339 24.70 7.51 -3.61
C TYR A 339 23.95 6.34 -2.98
N LEU A 340 24.11 6.22 -1.66
CA LEU A 340 23.30 5.35 -0.82
C LEU A 340 22.42 6.21 0.10
N ARG A 341 21.10 6.17 -0.07
CA ARG A 341 20.17 6.87 0.84
C ARG A 341 19.84 5.96 2.02
N PRO A 342 20.26 6.31 3.25
CA PRO A 342 19.85 5.57 4.43
C PRO A 342 18.35 5.75 4.68
N VAL A 343 17.75 4.77 5.36
CA VAL A 343 16.36 4.88 5.81
C VAL A 343 16.28 5.93 6.92
N LYS A 344 15.46 6.96 6.70
CA LYS A 344 15.08 7.98 7.71
C LYS A 344 13.58 7.84 8.00
N GLY A 345 13.10 8.44 9.10
CA GLY A 345 11.67 8.42 9.43
C GLY A 345 11.20 7.18 10.19
N LEU A 346 12.07 6.50 10.94
CA LEU A 346 11.62 5.39 11.81
C LEU A 346 10.62 5.84 12.89
N LYS A 347 10.45 7.15 13.11
CA LYS A 347 9.47 7.74 14.05
C LYS A 347 8.21 8.29 13.38
N THR A 348 7.92 7.94 12.13
CA THR A 348 6.70 8.36 11.41
C THR A 348 5.69 7.22 11.29
N GLY A 349 4.42 7.55 11.00
CA GLY A 349 3.37 6.55 10.78
C GLY A 349 3.55 5.76 9.48
N THR A 350 4.34 6.27 8.55
CA THR A 350 4.67 5.59 7.29
C THR A 350 6.18 5.42 7.15
N ILE A 351 6.63 4.36 6.47
CA ILE A 351 8.04 4.10 6.22
C ILE A 351 8.24 3.41 4.87
N GLY A 352 9.31 3.76 4.16
CA GLY A 352 9.72 3.12 2.91
C GLY A 352 11.16 2.64 3.01
N PHE A 353 11.41 1.39 2.66
CA PHE A 353 12.74 0.78 2.76
C PHE A 353 12.88 -0.43 1.81
N THR A 354 14.11 -0.93 1.68
CA THR A 354 14.47 -2.13 0.92
C THR A 354 15.44 -2.95 1.73
N TRP A 355 15.23 -4.27 1.81
CA TRP A 355 16.26 -5.19 2.30
C TRP A 355 17.25 -5.53 1.19
N TYR A 356 18.54 -5.48 1.50
CA TYR A 356 19.59 -5.87 0.55
C TYR A 356 20.36 -7.13 0.96
N ARG A 357 19.93 -7.79 2.04
CA ARG A 357 20.41 -9.10 2.48
C ARG A 357 19.22 -10.01 2.81
N GLY A 358 19.35 -11.30 2.50
CA GLY A 358 18.36 -12.35 2.75
C GLY A 358 19.01 -13.74 2.61
N LYS A 359 18.20 -14.80 2.49
CA LYS A 359 18.68 -16.18 2.28
C LYS A 359 17.93 -16.84 1.13
N THR A 360 18.55 -17.79 0.44
CA THR A 360 17.95 -18.53 -0.69
C THR A 360 16.63 -19.24 -0.32
N GLY A 361 16.51 -19.77 0.90
CA GLY A 361 15.27 -20.39 1.41
C GLY A 361 14.26 -19.41 2.00
N GLY A 362 14.57 -18.11 1.98
CA GLY A 362 13.83 -17.08 2.71
C GLY A 362 14.24 -17.02 4.19
N GLU A 363 14.53 -15.82 4.68
CA GLU A 363 14.80 -15.58 6.09
C GLU A 363 13.61 -14.86 6.73
N LYS A 364 13.05 -15.44 7.80
CA LYS A 364 11.95 -14.82 8.53
C LYS A 364 12.44 -13.60 9.31
N ARG A 365 11.81 -12.45 9.06
CA ARG A 365 12.05 -11.16 9.70
C ARG A 365 10.74 -10.63 10.26
N THR A 366 10.78 -10.10 11.48
CA THR A 366 9.59 -9.55 12.13
C THR A 366 9.73 -8.04 12.23
N VAL A 367 8.89 -7.32 11.50
CA VAL A 367 8.78 -5.86 11.61
C VAL A 367 7.80 -5.54 12.73
N ARG A 368 8.16 -4.59 13.58
CA ARG A 368 7.31 -4.14 14.69
C ARG A 368 7.09 -2.65 14.61
N TYR A 369 5.89 -2.22 14.99
CA TYR A 369 5.57 -0.83 15.18
C TYR A 369 4.99 -0.62 16.58
N LYS A 370 5.39 0.48 17.22
CA LYS A 370 4.89 0.91 18.52
C LYS A 370 4.40 2.35 18.39
N VAL A 371 3.28 2.64 19.05
CA VAL A 371 2.76 3.99 19.20
C VAL A 371 2.14 4.14 20.59
N LYS A 372 2.21 5.33 21.16
CA LYS A 372 1.46 5.70 22.35
C LYS A 372 0.17 6.39 21.90
N PHE A 373 -0.96 5.86 22.33
CA PHE A 373 -2.30 6.37 22.04
C PHE A 373 -2.97 6.73 23.36
N GLY A 374 -3.05 8.03 23.66
CA GLY A 374 -3.40 8.51 24.99
C GLY A 374 -2.42 7.99 26.07
N LYS A 375 -2.92 7.28 27.08
CA LYS A 375 -2.09 6.65 28.13
C LYS A 375 -1.63 5.23 27.78
N LYS A 376 -2.17 4.61 26.73
CA LYS A 376 -1.89 3.21 26.36
C LYS A 376 -0.77 3.16 25.32
N THR A 377 0.10 2.16 25.45
CA THR A 377 1.07 1.81 24.40
C THR A 377 0.48 0.68 23.57
N LEU A 378 0.31 0.92 22.28
CA LEU A 378 -0.10 -0.08 21.31
C LEU A 378 1.11 -0.61 20.56
N LYS A 379 1.06 -1.89 20.19
CA LYS A 379 2.11 -2.56 19.43
C LYS A 379 1.45 -3.41 18.36
N ALA A 380 2.03 -3.40 17.17
CA ALA A 380 1.67 -4.27 16.07
C ALA A 380 2.93 -4.91 15.49
N LYS A 381 2.77 -6.06 14.88
CA LYS A 381 3.85 -6.75 14.18
C LYS A 381 3.35 -7.36 12.88
N THR A 382 4.27 -7.60 11.97
CA THR A 382 4.05 -8.36 10.75
C THR A 382 5.33 -9.14 10.42
N HIS A 383 5.20 -10.18 9.62
CA HIS A 383 6.28 -11.09 9.28
C HIS A 383 6.61 -10.99 7.79
N PHE A 384 7.90 -10.97 7.48
CA PHE A 384 8.40 -11.04 6.12
C PHE A 384 9.33 -12.23 6.00
N LYS A 385 9.18 -13.00 4.94
CA LYS A 385 10.14 -14.03 4.55
C LYS A 385 10.98 -13.46 3.41
N VAL A 386 12.22 -13.06 3.72
CA VAL A 386 13.09 -12.31 2.81
C VAL A 386 14.01 -13.25 2.05
N TYR A 387 13.77 -13.41 0.76
CA TYR A 387 14.52 -14.29 -0.14
C TYR A 387 15.70 -13.54 -0.76
N ALA A 388 16.81 -14.23 -0.95
CA ALA A 388 17.92 -13.80 -1.79
C ALA A 388 18.06 -14.75 -2.98
N PRO A 389 18.50 -14.27 -4.15
CA PRO A 389 18.82 -15.16 -5.25
C PRO A 389 19.98 -16.10 -4.88
N GLU A 390 19.98 -17.31 -5.43
CA GLU A 390 21.11 -18.23 -5.32
C GLU A 390 22.15 -17.86 -6.36
N VAL A 391 23.37 -17.54 -5.91
CA VAL A 391 24.54 -17.44 -6.79
C VAL A 391 25.20 -18.81 -6.84
N SER A 392 24.83 -19.62 -7.84
CA SER A 392 25.30 -21.01 -7.95
C SER A 392 26.77 -21.10 -8.35
N ARG A 393 27.29 -20.08 -9.03
CA ARG A 393 28.67 -20.05 -9.55
C ARG A 393 29.20 -18.63 -9.68
N VAL A 394 30.45 -18.43 -9.30
CA VAL A 394 31.28 -17.28 -9.68
C VAL A 394 32.67 -17.81 -9.99
N ASP A 395 32.99 -17.91 -11.26
CA ASP A 395 34.27 -18.43 -11.73
C ASP A 395 35.17 -17.29 -12.17
N LEU A 396 36.33 -17.19 -11.52
CA LEU A 396 37.39 -16.29 -11.91
C LEU A 396 38.35 -17.04 -12.83
N LYS A 397 38.60 -16.49 -14.01
CA LYS A 397 39.57 -16.97 -15.00
C LYS A 397 40.63 -15.88 -15.17
N PRO A 398 41.57 -15.76 -14.22
CA PRO A 398 42.64 -14.79 -14.30
C PRO A 398 43.66 -15.20 -15.38
N ALA A 399 44.23 -14.20 -16.06
CA ALA A 399 45.37 -14.43 -16.92
C ALA A 399 46.63 -14.82 -16.13
N GLN A 400 47.53 -15.52 -16.82
CA GLN A 400 48.74 -16.14 -16.26
C GLN A 400 50.02 -15.36 -16.53
N SER A 401 49.96 -14.27 -17.29
CA SER A 401 51.13 -13.46 -17.63
C SER A 401 50.73 -12.03 -17.97
N VAL A 402 51.59 -11.10 -17.56
CA VAL A 402 51.62 -9.74 -18.08
C VAL A 402 52.16 -9.78 -19.50
N ASN A 403 51.46 -9.15 -20.43
CA ASN A 403 51.76 -9.19 -21.86
C ASN A 403 51.61 -7.81 -22.49
N PHE A 404 51.94 -7.78 -23.79
CA PHE A 404 51.76 -6.64 -24.66
C PHE A 404 50.58 -6.88 -25.61
N GLY A 405 49.95 -5.81 -26.04
CA GLY A 405 48.96 -5.85 -27.11
C GLY A 405 48.46 -4.47 -27.48
N ILE A 406 47.59 -4.43 -28.48
CA ILE A 406 47.11 -3.18 -29.06
C ILE A 406 45.83 -2.78 -28.32
N GLY A 407 45.88 -1.69 -27.57
CA GLY A 407 44.73 -1.01 -26.97
C GLY A 407 44.34 0.26 -27.74
N GLU A 408 43.57 1.15 -27.10
CA GLU A 408 43.00 2.34 -27.76
C GLU A 408 44.08 3.35 -28.18
N ASP A 409 45.12 3.51 -27.36
CA ASP A 409 46.24 4.44 -27.58
C ASP A 409 47.50 3.75 -28.16
N GLY A 410 47.32 2.59 -28.79
CA GLY A 410 48.39 1.82 -29.43
C GLY A 410 48.90 0.67 -28.58
N CYS A 411 50.22 0.48 -28.47
CA CYS A 411 50.78 -0.63 -27.70
C CYS A 411 50.62 -0.36 -26.21
N GLU A 412 50.11 -1.34 -25.47
CA GLU A 412 49.86 -1.28 -24.02
C GLU A 412 50.50 -2.46 -23.29
N LEU A 413 50.81 -2.23 -22.02
CA LEU A 413 51.12 -3.25 -21.03
C LEU A 413 49.85 -3.61 -20.28
N PHE A 414 49.49 -4.90 -20.22
CA PHE A 414 48.31 -5.35 -19.48
C PHE A 414 48.53 -6.72 -18.84
N GLY A 415 47.67 -7.09 -17.90
CA GLY A 415 47.75 -8.33 -17.12
C GLY A 415 47.40 -9.65 -17.86
N GLY A 416 47.39 -9.65 -19.20
CA GLY A 416 46.87 -10.69 -20.11
C GLY A 416 45.58 -10.31 -20.85
N ASN A 417 45.13 -11.08 -21.85
CA ASN A 417 43.92 -10.77 -22.64
C ASN A 417 42.95 -11.99 -22.70
N PRO A 418 41.77 -11.93 -22.04
CA PRO A 418 41.42 -10.92 -21.05
C PRO A 418 42.31 -11.04 -19.81
N ALA A 419 42.55 -9.93 -19.09
CA ALA A 419 43.29 -9.97 -17.84
C ALA A 419 42.47 -10.71 -16.77
N MET A 420 41.18 -10.39 -16.72
CA MET A 420 40.22 -11.09 -15.87
C MET A 420 38.96 -11.42 -16.67
N LYS A 421 38.56 -12.70 -16.61
CA LYS A 421 37.22 -13.12 -17.02
C LYS A 421 36.45 -13.63 -15.81
N ILE A 422 35.27 -13.05 -15.56
CA ILE A 422 34.37 -13.44 -14.47
C ILE A 422 33.10 -14.03 -15.09
N GLU A 423 32.76 -15.26 -14.73
CA GLU A 423 31.51 -15.91 -15.13
C GLU A 423 30.63 -16.14 -13.90
N SER A 424 29.47 -15.49 -13.82
CA SER A 424 28.51 -15.69 -12.73
C SER A 424 27.22 -16.33 -13.23
N ALA A 425 26.65 -17.22 -12.41
CA ALA A 425 25.33 -17.81 -12.60
C ALA A 425 24.45 -17.55 -11.38
N VAL A 426 23.25 -17.04 -11.61
CA VAL A 426 22.29 -16.66 -10.57
C VAL A 426 20.92 -17.23 -10.90
N LYS A 427 20.18 -17.73 -9.90
CA LYS A 427 18.79 -18.18 -10.08
C LYS A 427 17.91 -17.74 -8.91
N LEU A 428 16.62 -17.53 -9.19
CA LEU A 428 15.61 -17.29 -8.16
C LEU A 428 15.06 -18.61 -7.62
N THR A 429 14.65 -18.61 -6.35
CA THR A 429 14.14 -19.77 -5.63
C THR A 429 12.79 -19.47 -4.97
N GLY A 430 12.08 -20.53 -4.56
CA GLY A 430 10.81 -20.42 -3.85
C GLY A 430 9.70 -19.76 -4.70
N PRO A 431 8.89 -18.85 -4.14
CA PRO A 431 7.75 -18.24 -4.83
C PRO A 431 8.15 -17.29 -5.98
N PHE A 432 9.44 -16.94 -6.07
CA PHE A 432 9.99 -16.10 -7.13
C PHE A 432 10.60 -16.90 -8.28
N SER A 433 10.58 -18.24 -8.21
CA SER A 433 11.02 -19.10 -9.31
C SER A 433 10.22 -18.80 -10.58
N GLY A 434 10.92 -18.72 -11.72
CA GLY A 434 10.29 -18.39 -13.01
C GLY A 434 10.02 -16.90 -13.26
N GLN A 435 10.40 -15.99 -12.35
CA GLN A 435 10.29 -14.55 -12.61
C GLN A 435 11.53 -13.99 -13.32
N ARG A 436 11.34 -12.94 -14.13
CA ARG A 436 12.42 -12.26 -14.85
C ARG A 436 13.14 -11.27 -13.94
N PHE A 437 14.47 -11.35 -13.88
CA PHE A 437 15.33 -10.44 -13.12
C PHE A 437 16.55 -10.04 -13.94
N CYS A 438 17.27 -9.01 -13.50
CA CYS A 438 18.45 -8.50 -14.20
C CYS A 438 19.73 -8.58 -13.35
N LEU A 439 20.85 -8.79 -14.02
CA LEU A 439 22.20 -8.77 -13.47
C LEU A 439 23.04 -7.74 -14.22
N PHE A 440 24.01 -7.15 -13.55
CA PHE A 440 25.05 -6.31 -14.14
C PHE A 440 26.27 -6.28 -13.22
N TYR A 441 27.42 -5.86 -13.74
CA TYR A 441 28.60 -5.62 -12.90
C TYR A 441 28.87 -4.13 -12.71
N VAL A 442 29.42 -3.81 -11.55
CA VAL A 442 29.99 -2.51 -11.22
C VAL A 442 31.44 -2.73 -10.83
N GLN A 443 32.36 -2.09 -11.54
CA GLN A 443 33.78 -2.19 -11.25
C GLN A 443 34.28 -0.86 -10.69
N LYS A 444 35.01 -0.94 -9.59
CA LYS A 444 35.85 0.16 -9.09
C LYS A 444 37.30 -0.19 -9.33
N THR A 445 38.10 0.82 -9.67
CA THR A 445 39.52 0.68 -9.96
C THR A 445 40.36 1.64 -9.15
N THR A 446 41.49 1.12 -8.67
CA THR A 446 42.63 1.89 -8.17
C THR A 446 43.79 1.65 -9.14
N SER A 447 44.46 2.72 -9.55
CA SER A 447 45.61 2.68 -10.44
C SER A 447 46.74 3.45 -9.78
N ASN A 448 47.92 2.85 -9.80
CA ASN A 448 49.19 3.48 -9.48
C ASN A 448 50.16 3.20 -10.63
N CYS A 449 49.92 3.87 -11.77
CA CYS A 449 50.69 3.67 -12.99
C CYS A 449 51.65 4.84 -13.24
N TRP A 450 52.84 4.51 -13.72
CA TRP A 450 53.93 5.43 -13.98
C TRP A 450 54.57 5.12 -15.33
N GLY A 451 54.70 6.15 -16.15
CA GLY A 451 55.33 6.10 -17.46
C GLY A 451 56.55 7.00 -17.51
N LEU A 452 57.53 6.65 -18.33
CA LEU A 452 58.73 7.45 -18.53
C LEU A 452 58.77 7.99 -19.96
N GLU A 453 58.33 9.23 -20.17
CA GLU A 453 58.22 9.85 -21.50
C GLU A 453 59.46 10.70 -21.84
N LYS A 454 59.81 10.81 -23.13
CA LYS A 454 60.93 11.63 -23.60
C LYS A 454 60.57 13.10 -23.65
N ILE A 455 61.41 13.94 -23.04
CA ILE A 455 61.42 15.39 -23.27
C ILE A 455 62.55 15.78 -24.22
N GLY A 456 63.70 15.12 -24.10
CA GLY A 456 64.87 15.30 -24.96
C GLY A 456 65.85 14.18 -24.71
N PHE A 457 66.73 13.83 -25.64
CA PHE A 457 67.70 12.76 -25.37
C PHE A 457 68.89 13.31 -24.56
N PRO A 458 69.33 12.69 -23.44
CA PRO A 458 68.84 11.45 -22.82
C PRO A 458 67.86 11.66 -21.63
N ASN A 459 67.23 12.83 -21.51
CA ASN A 459 66.35 13.22 -20.41
C ASN A 459 64.90 12.74 -20.60
N TYR A 460 64.43 11.99 -19.62
CA TYR A 460 63.05 11.54 -19.54
C TYR A 460 62.33 12.22 -18.37
N GLU A 461 61.01 12.31 -18.48
CA GLU A 461 60.13 12.76 -17.41
C GLU A 461 59.16 11.67 -17.01
N TRP A 462 59.00 11.50 -15.70
CA TRP A 462 57.96 10.66 -15.14
C TRP A 462 56.58 11.28 -15.36
N GLN A 463 55.70 10.48 -15.95
CA GLN A 463 54.26 10.71 -15.97
C GLN A 463 53.58 9.72 -15.05
N LYS A 464 52.43 10.12 -14.50
CA LYS A 464 51.67 9.26 -13.60
C LYS A 464 50.20 9.26 -13.94
N ASP A 465 49.57 8.11 -13.80
CA ASP A 465 48.13 7.96 -13.74
C ASP A 465 47.82 7.28 -12.40
N VAL A 466 47.36 8.10 -11.45
CA VAL A 466 47.12 7.67 -10.07
C VAL A 466 45.73 8.13 -9.66
N HIS A 467 44.88 7.16 -9.36
CA HIS A 467 43.56 7.40 -8.84
C HIS A 467 43.17 6.25 -7.90
N ASP A 468 42.31 6.56 -6.94
CA ASP A 468 41.89 5.61 -5.92
C ASP A 468 40.38 5.37 -6.00
N TRP A 469 39.99 4.11 -6.15
CA TRP A 469 38.63 3.59 -6.13
C TRP A 469 37.61 4.38 -6.96
N LYS A 470 38.00 4.78 -8.17
CA LYS A 470 37.11 5.42 -9.15
C LYS A 470 36.24 4.39 -9.87
N LEU A 471 35.06 4.81 -10.32
CA LEU A 471 34.20 3.98 -11.17
C LEU A 471 34.86 3.75 -12.54
N ASP A 472 34.87 2.51 -13.01
CA ASP A 472 35.29 2.20 -14.38
C ASP A 472 34.35 2.83 -15.42
N SER A 473 34.91 3.36 -16.51
CA SER A 473 34.14 4.05 -17.56
C SER A 473 33.16 3.13 -18.30
N SER A 474 33.36 1.82 -18.23
CA SER A 474 32.49 0.81 -18.85
C SER A 474 31.18 0.58 -18.06
N PHE A 475 30.92 1.33 -16.99
CA PHE A 475 29.72 1.17 -16.18
C PHE A 475 28.41 1.46 -16.96
N PRO A 476 27.36 0.62 -16.81
CA PRO A 476 27.40 -0.72 -16.21
C PRO A 476 28.12 -1.71 -17.13
N TYR A 477 29.05 -2.49 -16.57
CA TYR A 477 29.93 -3.35 -17.36
C TYR A 477 29.11 -4.42 -18.11
N ASN A 478 29.23 -4.46 -19.44
CA ASN A 478 28.42 -5.29 -20.36
C ASN A 478 26.89 -5.04 -20.30
N GLY A 479 26.46 -3.88 -19.80
CA GLY A 479 25.06 -3.52 -19.73
C GLY A 479 24.25 -4.37 -18.73
N TYR A 480 22.93 -4.36 -18.90
CA TYR A 480 22.01 -5.15 -18.09
C TYR A 480 21.66 -6.46 -18.79
N LYS A 481 21.83 -7.59 -18.10
CA LYS A 481 21.41 -8.90 -18.60
C LYS A 481 20.19 -9.40 -17.84
N CYS A 482 19.04 -9.45 -18.51
CA CYS A 482 17.78 -9.89 -17.90
C CYS A 482 17.28 -11.21 -18.49
N ALA A 483 16.94 -12.17 -17.63
CA ALA A 483 16.44 -13.49 -18.05
C ALA A 483 15.48 -14.08 -17.02
N VAL A 484 14.79 -15.16 -17.41
CA VAL A 484 13.99 -16.03 -16.54
C VAL A 484 14.79 -17.31 -16.28
N GLY A 485 14.68 -17.89 -15.08
CA GLY A 485 15.40 -19.11 -14.72
C GLY A 485 16.84 -18.83 -14.26
N GLU A 486 17.80 -19.64 -14.69
CA GLU A 486 19.22 -19.37 -14.43
C GLU A 486 19.72 -18.29 -15.40
N ASN A 487 20.15 -17.15 -14.84
CA ASN A 487 20.74 -16.04 -15.60
C ASN A 487 22.26 -16.09 -15.43
N ARG A 488 22.97 -16.17 -16.56
CA ARG A 488 24.44 -16.21 -16.60
C ARG A 488 24.99 -14.92 -17.16
N ILE A 489 25.87 -14.25 -16.46
CA ILE A 489 26.54 -13.03 -16.95
C ILE A 489 28.05 -13.24 -16.97
N THR A 490 28.72 -12.65 -17.97
CA THR A 490 30.17 -12.72 -18.13
C THR A 490 30.73 -11.32 -18.21
N MET A 491 31.77 -11.05 -17.43
CA MET A 491 32.62 -9.88 -17.52
C MET A 491 33.97 -10.31 -18.11
N MET A 492 34.52 -9.53 -19.03
CA MET A 492 35.88 -9.70 -19.54
C MET A 492 36.52 -8.34 -19.50
N ASP A 493 37.65 -8.23 -18.80
CA ASP A 493 38.32 -6.96 -18.59
C ASP A 493 39.82 -7.08 -18.88
N THR A 494 40.37 -6.08 -19.54
CA THR A 494 41.78 -6.01 -20.00
C THR A 494 42.33 -4.61 -19.77
N PRO A 495 42.41 -4.15 -18.52
CA PRO A 495 42.94 -2.83 -18.21
C PRO A 495 44.43 -2.81 -18.58
N GLY A 496 44.80 -1.82 -19.37
CA GLY A 496 46.15 -1.63 -19.89
C GLY A 496 46.73 -0.26 -19.54
N PHE A 497 48.04 -0.14 -19.67
CA PHE A 497 48.75 1.13 -19.54
C PHE A 497 49.61 1.37 -20.79
N PRO A 498 49.54 2.57 -21.40
CA PRO A 498 50.16 2.84 -22.70
C PRO A 498 51.69 2.70 -22.68
N LEU A 499 52.24 2.24 -23.80
CA LEU A 499 53.69 2.09 -24.07
C LEU A 499 54.18 2.91 -25.26
N SER A 500 53.28 3.34 -26.16
CA SER A 500 53.59 3.90 -27.48
C SER A 500 54.53 5.14 -27.48
N SER A 501 54.73 5.81 -26.33
CA SER A 501 55.67 6.93 -26.16
C SER A 501 56.54 6.83 -24.91
N MET A 502 56.69 5.63 -24.33
CA MET A 502 57.34 5.45 -23.04
C MET A 502 58.61 4.61 -23.14
N ALA A 503 59.70 5.13 -22.56
CA ALA A 503 60.95 4.39 -22.39
C ALA A 503 60.80 3.22 -21.41
N SER A 504 59.95 3.41 -20.39
CA SER A 504 59.54 2.39 -19.43
C SER A 504 58.15 2.70 -18.90
N ALA A 505 57.45 1.65 -18.47
CA ALA A 505 56.14 1.74 -17.88
C ALA A 505 56.02 0.79 -16.69
N TYR A 506 55.28 1.22 -15.69
CA TYR A 506 55.13 0.56 -14.40
C TYR A 506 53.68 0.66 -14.00
N ALA A 507 52.98 -0.46 -13.97
CA ALA A 507 51.57 -0.53 -13.67
C ALA A 507 51.33 -1.32 -12.39
N HIS A 508 50.48 -0.80 -11.52
CA HIS A 508 49.88 -1.52 -10.42
C HIS A 508 48.40 -1.11 -10.39
N MET A 509 47.51 -2.06 -10.68
CA MET A 509 46.08 -1.81 -10.74
C MET A 509 45.33 -2.83 -9.90
N ALA A 510 44.36 -2.35 -9.13
CA ALA A 510 43.51 -3.15 -8.26
C ALA A 510 42.04 -2.85 -8.53
N PHE A 511 41.21 -3.89 -8.45
CA PHE A 511 39.82 -3.87 -8.89
C PHE A 511 38.90 -4.46 -7.83
N GLU A 512 37.75 -3.82 -7.66
CA GLU A 512 36.61 -4.31 -6.89
C GLU A 512 35.39 -4.40 -7.79
N ASP A 513 35.02 -5.62 -8.17
CA ASP A 513 33.85 -5.88 -8.99
C ASP A 513 32.67 -6.34 -8.12
N TYR A 514 31.49 -5.80 -8.40
CA TYR A 514 30.26 -6.13 -7.69
C TYR A 514 29.29 -6.76 -8.68
N LEU A 515 28.89 -8.01 -8.41
CA LEU A 515 27.75 -8.62 -9.09
C LEU A 515 26.47 -8.02 -8.50
N MET A 516 25.79 -7.19 -9.28
CA MET A 516 24.56 -6.54 -8.87
C MET A 516 23.33 -7.28 -9.38
N PHE A 517 22.26 -7.22 -8.60
CA PHE A 517 20.97 -7.86 -8.87
C PHE A 517 19.85 -6.85 -8.80
N ILE A 518 18.97 -6.88 -9.80
CA ILE A 518 17.71 -6.13 -9.81
C ILE A 518 16.58 -7.16 -9.80
N PRO A 519 15.73 -7.20 -8.76
CA PRO A 519 14.63 -8.14 -8.69
C PRO A 519 13.57 -7.88 -9.76
N PRO A 520 12.67 -8.84 -9.99
CA PRO A 520 11.45 -8.59 -10.77
C PRO A 520 10.69 -7.40 -10.21
N MET A 521 10.11 -6.58 -11.09
CA MET A 521 9.26 -5.47 -10.67
C MET A 521 8.12 -6.04 -9.81
N PRO A 522 7.96 -5.63 -8.55
CA PRO A 522 6.91 -6.16 -7.71
C PRO A 522 5.55 -5.65 -8.20
N LYS A 523 4.48 -6.39 -7.88
CA LYS A 523 3.09 -5.91 -8.02
C LYS A 523 2.71 -4.83 -7.00
N THR A 524 3.71 -4.25 -6.33
CA THR A 524 3.53 -3.24 -5.28
C THR A 524 4.08 -1.91 -5.77
N TYR A 525 3.50 -0.83 -5.25
CA TYR A 525 3.85 0.54 -5.65
C TYR A 525 5.30 0.95 -5.30
N GLY A 526 6.06 0.11 -4.60
CA GLY A 526 7.38 0.45 -4.10
C GLY A 526 8.44 0.62 -5.18
N GLY A 527 8.36 -0.15 -6.27
CA GLY A 527 9.42 -0.27 -7.26
C GLY A 527 10.58 -1.19 -6.80
N VAL A 528 11.75 -1.04 -7.41
CA VAL A 528 12.93 -1.87 -7.13
C VAL A 528 14.17 -1.04 -6.84
N CYS A 529 15.14 -1.66 -6.20
CA CYS A 529 16.48 -1.16 -5.94
C CYS A 529 17.47 -2.28 -6.30
N ALA A 530 18.55 -1.92 -7.01
CA ALA A 530 19.65 -2.87 -7.19
C ALA A 530 20.25 -3.23 -5.82
N VAL A 531 20.73 -4.46 -5.68
CA VAL A 531 21.42 -4.95 -4.47
C VAL A 531 22.67 -5.72 -4.88
N PRO A 532 23.77 -5.62 -4.12
CA PRO A 532 24.97 -6.38 -4.42
C PRO A 532 24.82 -7.82 -3.91
N LEU A 533 25.27 -8.80 -4.70
CA LEU A 533 25.28 -10.21 -4.33
C LEU A 533 26.67 -10.68 -3.92
N LYS A 534 27.66 -10.44 -4.78
CA LYS A 534 29.05 -10.88 -4.62
C LYS A 534 29.99 -9.73 -4.89
N LYS A 535 31.12 -9.73 -4.19
CA LYS A 535 32.23 -8.81 -4.39
C LYS A 535 33.45 -9.62 -4.80
N MET A 536 34.03 -9.31 -5.94
CA MET A 536 35.26 -9.93 -6.42
C MET A 536 36.38 -8.91 -6.29
N LYS A 537 37.54 -9.36 -5.81
CA LYS A 537 38.75 -8.55 -5.69
C LYS A 537 39.83 -9.20 -6.54
N TRP A 538 40.48 -8.41 -7.38
CA TRP A 538 41.65 -8.85 -8.13
C TRP A 538 42.53 -7.67 -8.45
N GLN A 539 43.76 -7.95 -8.84
CA GLN A 539 44.76 -6.93 -9.13
C GLN A 539 45.83 -7.53 -10.02
N TRP A 540 46.65 -6.68 -10.64
CA TRP A 540 47.87 -7.10 -11.31
C TRP A 540 48.92 -5.99 -11.23
N SER A 541 50.17 -6.40 -11.35
CA SER A 541 51.31 -5.48 -11.44
C SER A 541 52.22 -5.91 -12.57
N GLY A 542 52.67 -4.94 -13.34
CA GLY A 542 53.56 -5.17 -14.46
C GLY A 542 54.55 -4.04 -14.60
N SER A 543 55.70 -4.32 -15.21
CA SER A 543 56.53 -3.25 -15.74
C SER A 543 57.20 -3.69 -17.02
N ALA A 544 57.44 -2.74 -17.89
CA ALA A 544 58.10 -2.93 -19.17
C ALA A 544 59.19 -1.87 -19.35
N ILE A 545 60.31 -2.28 -19.95
CA ILE A 545 61.44 -1.40 -20.25
C ILE A 545 61.77 -1.56 -21.73
N ALA A 546 61.99 -0.46 -22.44
CA ALA A 546 62.33 -0.48 -23.85
C ALA A 546 63.61 -1.28 -24.13
N THR A 547 63.59 -2.06 -25.21
CA THR A 547 64.73 -2.82 -25.74
C THR A 547 65.29 -2.10 -26.96
N GLY A 548 66.55 -1.69 -26.92
CA GLY A 548 67.18 -0.93 -28.01
C GLY A 548 67.02 0.58 -27.82
N ASP A 549 66.84 1.35 -28.90
CA ASP A 549 66.50 2.77 -28.80
C ASP A 549 65.08 2.91 -28.23
N PRO A 550 64.86 3.64 -27.12
CA PRO A 550 63.51 3.83 -26.57
C PRO A 550 62.60 4.67 -27.46
N PHE A 551 63.16 5.43 -28.41
CA PHE A 551 62.41 6.30 -29.33
C PHE A 551 62.94 6.15 -30.76
N PRO A 552 62.78 4.96 -31.36
CA PRO A 552 63.24 4.72 -32.73
C PRO A 552 62.40 5.54 -33.72
N ASP A 553 62.98 5.86 -34.88
CA ASP A 553 62.30 6.61 -35.95
C ASP A 553 61.02 5.90 -36.46
N SER A 554 60.92 4.59 -36.26
CA SER A 554 59.72 3.79 -36.52
C SER A 554 59.31 3.03 -35.25
N VAL A 555 58.08 3.24 -34.78
CA VAL A 555 57.51 2.51 -33.64
C VAL A 555 57.52 1.00 -33.96
N PRO A 556 58.23 0.17 -33.16
CA PRO A 556 58.26 -1.28 -33.40
C PRO A 556 56.87 -1.90 -33.23
N PRO A 557 56.60 -3.06 -33.85
CA PRO A 557 55.41 -3.83 -33.54
C PRO A 557 55.28 -4.06 -32.03
N CYS A 558 54.04 -4.07 -31.53
CA CYS A 558 53.80 -4.18 -30.09
C CYS A 558 54.43 -5.47 -29.52
N GLY A 559 55.15 -5.33 -28.41
CA GLY A 559 55.93 -6.41 -27.78
C GLY A 559 57.31 -6.69 -28.38
N GLN A 560 57.74 -5.98 -29.42
CA GLN A 560 59.12 -6.05 -29.94
C GLN A 560 60.02 -4.91 -29.45
N GLY A 561 59.42 -3.77 -29.06
CA GLY A 561 60.15 -2.60 -28.56
C GLY A 561 60.39 -2.58 -27.06
N HIS A 562 59.78 -3.50 -26.30
CA HIS A 562 59.84 -3.55 -24.84
C HIS A 562 59.97 -4.99 -24.35
N ARG A 563 60.57 -5.14 -23.17
CA ARG A 563 60.59 -6.41 -22.43
C ARG A 563 59.89 -6.25 -21.09
N VAL A 564 59.13 -7.26 -20.69
CA VAL A 564 58.52 -7.32 -19.35
C VAL A 564 59.64 -7.48 -18.32
N HIS A 565 59.69 -6.58 -17.35
CA HIS A 565 60.64 -6.60 -16.24
C HIS A 565 59.98 -7.10 -14.94
N CYS A 566 58.71 -6.73 -14.71
CA CYS A 566 57.88 -7.25 -13.63
C CYS A 566 56.67 -8.00 -14.21
N ASN A 567 56.47 -9.25 -13.78
CA ASN A 567 55.38 -10.11 -14.22
C ASN A 567 54.56 -10.61 -13.01
N LYS A 568 53.60 -9.81 -12.56
CA LYS A 568 52.63 -10.18 -11.52
C LYS A 568 51.21 -10.15 -12.11
N PRO A 569 50.84 -11.18 -12.88
CA PRO A 569 49.53 -11.26 -13.51
C PRO A 569 48.44 -11.51 -12.47
N PRO A 570 47.15 -11.37 -12.82
CA PRO A 570 46.04 -11.60 -11.88
C PRO A 570 46.10 -12.94 -11.16
N ASN A 571 46.51 -14.03 -11.84
CA ASN A 571 46.62 -15.35 -11.20
C ASN A 571 47.71 -15.40 -10.12
N GLY A 572 48.75 -14.59 -10.25
CA GLY A 572 49.79 -14.44 -9.23
C GLY A 572 49.39 -13.58 -8.04
N CYS A 573 48.22 -12.93 -8.10
CA CYS A 573 47.69 -12.02 -7.09
C CYS A 573 46.45 -12.55 -6.37
N ASN A 574 46.19 -13.86 -6.45
CA ASN A 574 45.16 -14.58 -5.68
C ASN A 574 43.79 -13.86 -5.69
N PRO A 575 43.10 -13.81 -6.84
CA PRO A 575 41.83 -13.12 -6.93
C PRO A 575 40.79 -13.81 -6.03
N LEU A 576 39.95 -13.02 -5.37
CA LEU A 576 39.04 -13.48 -4.31
C LEU A 576 37.59 -13.21 -4.67
N VAL A 577 36.70 -14.12 -4.25
CA VAL A 577 35.25 -13.93 -4.30
C VAL A 577 34.71 -13.91 -2.87
N ASN A 578 34.04 -12.83 -2.50
CA ASN A 578 33.44 -12.62 -1.19
C ASN A 578 31.94 -12.34 -1.30
N GLU A 579 31.23 -12.50 -0.18
CA GLU A 579 29.89 -11.97 -0.01
C GLU A 579 29.92 -10.44 0.00
N ALA A 580 29.00 -9.79 -0.72
CA ALA A 580 28.97 -8.32 -0.77
C ALA A 580 28.24 -7.73 0.46
N GLU A 581 28.98 -7.38 1.51
CA GLU A 581 28.40 -6.86 2.76
C GLU A 581 27.81 -5.46 2.68
N GLU A 582 28.26 -4.69 1.70
CA GLU A 582 27.95 -3.27 1.51
C GLU A 582 27.74 -2.98 0.03
N TYR A 583 27.08 -1.87 -0.23
CA TYR A 583 26.94 -1.35 -1.59
C TYR A 583 28.26 -0.83 -2.12
N PRO A 584 28.53 -0.96 -3.43
CA PRO A 584 29.63 -0.21 -4.03
C PRO A 584 29.38 1.29 -3.88
N SER A 585 30.41 1.99 -3.43
CA SER A 585 30.46 3.45 -3.38
C SER A 585 31.69 3.99 -4.11
N TRP A 586 31.51 5.08 -4.84
CA TRP A 586 32.58 5.79 -5.55
C TRP A 586 32.28 7.29 -5.64
N GLU A 587 33.36 8.06 -5.76
CA GLU A 587 33.34 9.49 -6.07
C GLU A 587 34.16 9.71 -7.35
N GLY A 588 33.50 10.05 -8.45
CA GLY A 588 34.15 10.18 -9.75
C GLY A 588 34.29 8.85 -10.50
N PHE A 589 34.67 8.97 -11.76
CA PHE A 589 34.89 7.87 -12.67
C PHE A 589 36.21 8.08 -13.40
N VAL A 590 36.76 7.02 -13.96
CA VAL A 590 37.94 7.09 -14.82
C VAL A 590 37.53 7.74 -16.12
N THR A 591 37.81 9.03 -16.27
CA THR A 591 37.92 9.63 -17.60
C THR A 591 39.27 9.15 -18.15
N GLY A 592 39.37 8.74 -19.42
CA GLY A 592 40.62 8.34 -20.10
C GLY A 592 41.65 9.49 -20.18
N ALA A 593 42.03 10.02 -19.03
CA ALA A 593 42.93 11.13 -18.85
C ALA A 593 44.32 10.60 -19.13
N LYS A 594 45.00 11.25 -20.07
CA LYS A 594 46.40 10.98 -20.34
C LYS A 594 47.21 11.09 -19.04
N PRO A 595 48.23 10.23 -18.85
CA PRO A 595 49.13 10.34 -17.71
C PRO A 595 49.61 11.78 -17.49
N THR A 596 49.64 12.23 -16.24
CA THR A 596 49.98 13.62 -15.90
C THR A 596 51.49 13.76 -15.70
N PRO A 597 52.15 14.78 -16.30
CA PRO A 597 53.57 15.08 -16.07
C PRO A 597 53.88 15.38 -14.60
N THR A 598 55.01 14.90 -14.09
CA THR A 598 55.38 15.07 -12.66
C THR A 598 56.53 16.04 -12.42
N ARG A 599 57.21 16.51 -13.47
CA ARG A 599 58.44 17.31 -13.43
C ARG A 599 59.61 16.64 -12.69
N LYS A 600 59.56 15.31 -12.56
CA LYS A 600 60.65 14.49 -12.04
C LYS A 600 61.35 13.85 -13.22
N TYR A 601 62.66 14.04 -13.29
CA TYR A 601 63.46 13.65 -14.44
C TYR A 601 64.45 12.55 -14.09
N THR A 602 64.83 11.77 -15.11
CA THR A 602 65.98 10.86 -15.05
C THR A 602 66.63 10.78 -16.44
N THR A 603 67.90 10.38 -16.47
CA THR A 603 68.63 10.05 -17.70
C THR A 603 68.66 8.55 -17.99
N THR A 604 68.15 7.72 -17.08
CA THR A 604 68.21 6.26 -17.18
C THR A 604 66.81 5.69 -17.38
N ARG A 605 66.60 5.04 -18.53
CA ARG A 605 65.30 4.44 -18.87
C ARG A 605 64.82 3.39 -17.88
N GLY A 606 65.74 2.66 -17.23
CA GLY A 606 65.43 1.56 -16.32
C GLY A 606 65.26 1.98 -14.86
N ASP A 607 65.34 3.27 -14.55
CA ASP A 607 65.13 3.72 -13.18
C ASP A 607 63.69 3.41 -12.76
N PRO A 608 63.49 2.93 -11.52
CA PRO A 608 62.15 2.74 -10.98
C PRO A 608 61.47 4.10 -10.78
N PRO A 609 60.13 4.10 -10.62
CA PRO A 609 59.40 5.31 -10.25
C PRO A 609 60.01 6.01 -9.02
N PRO A 610 59.89 7.35 -8.91
CA PRO A 610 60.52 8.11 -7.84
C PRO A 610 60.20 7.57 -6.44
N SER A 611 61.14 7.74 -5.49
CA SER A 611 60.90 7.40 -4.09
C SER A 611 59.64 8.08 -3.56
N GLY A 612 58.81 7.33 -2.85
CA GLY A 612 57.48 7.77 -2.38
C GLY A 612 56.34 7.62 -3.40
N SER A 613 56.58 7.05 -4.58
CA SER A 613 55.52 6.69 -5.55
C SER A 613 54.60 5.56 -5.06
N GLY A 614 55.06 4.77 -4.08
CA GLY A 614 54.35 3.58 -3.61
C GLY A 614 54.29 2.43 -4.63
N TRP A 615 54.97 2.55 -5.78
CA TRP A 615 55.00 1.47 -6.76
C TRP A 615 55.97 0.36 -6.32
N ASN A 616 55.54 -0.89 -6.45
CA ASN A 616 56.36 -2.08 -6.26
C ASN A 616 55.93 -3.21 -7.21
N CYS A 617 56.85 -4.16 -7.45
CA CYS A 617 56.53 -5.39 -8.20
C CYS A 617 55.93 -6.47 -7.29
N SER A 618 54.83 -6.13 -6.61
CA SER A 618 54.08 -7.09 -5.80
C SER A 618 52.58 -6.94 -6.04
N CYS A 619 51.84 -7.96 -5.65
CA CYS A 619 50.41 -7.85 -5.45
C CYS A 619 50.22 -7.11 -4.11
N GLY A 620 49.40 -6.07 -4.05
CA GLY A 620 49.14 -5.37 -2.79
C GLY A 620 48.54 -6.33 -1.76
N GLU A 621 48.82 -6.11 -0.47
CA GLU A 621 48.19 -6.86 0.63
C GLU A 621 46.73 -6.42 0.88
#